data_AF-A0ABD0JWI1-F1
#
_entry.id   AF-A0ABD0JWI1-F1
#
_cell.length_a   1.000
_cell.length_b   1.000
_cell.length_c   1.000
_cell.angle_alpha   90.00
_cell.angle_beta   90.00
_cell.angle_gamma   90.00
#
_symmetry.space_group_name_H-M   'P 1'
#
loop_
_entity.id
_entity.type
_entity.pdbx_description
1 polymer ?
#
loop_
_entity_poly.entity_id
_entity_poly.type
_entity_poly.pdbx_seq_one_letter_code
_entity_poly.pdbx_strand_id
1 'polypeptide(L)'
;MTTVMHGRRKGQNRGTPELPPVQPQGMLLPDGTDLRQVTVLSKAEWERIHMALNRRQLEEERIRKIKMEHEEQKKKSKELVKTWGNTLSGSRARKLEARRQREEKEEAERKQIDIEEAKFQAAQRRAAIDKAKTQQYYQTDRVKAFHSALLHTEVLKERDAQVELNRLKAKAAEGVDREWLEKAQREYDDSIRRDQENAYKRMMAARDNENFLQKQIQEHMKESDMAKAEDNAEGEELKKLSVAYEREKDRLEKIRREERLQMMQENHQQIKDVKKMKQLQDLQEDEEDEECRIFAAAKRKMMRLRAEKEREMYIAKQRQLDRIREKLSAQMKQAVDDEDERIEKAKQEREAKFMQEEAEKEAKLKTMLAEQAEHRTHQLQEQEEKKKAERRLELEQVQLRKAADEVFRRNEMEKADRRHDESQRLVKFLFDQVGERQQNEEDLRKAQLALDKANQELLKKEEDQFQEYANKVIDHCEKGGRNTYPLRKAAKEGAGGGLGPVFPGKGGVRPSYMANDKTGRQLPCYQRTTTEEVKQQIYGKADSKARLGFVW
;
A
#
# COMPACT_ATOMS: atom_id res chain seq x y z
N MET A 1 23.09 -73.77 -35.17
CA MET A 1 22.71 -75.18 -35.03
C MET A 1 21.27 -75.25 -34.56
N THR A 2 20.38 -75.93 -35.29
CA THR A 2 19.07 -76.45 -34.82
C THR A 2 18.48 -77.30 -35.95
N THR A 3 17.77 -78.40 -35.62
CA THR A 3 17.36 -79.42 -36.60
C THR A 3 15.94 -79.90 -36.37
N VAL A 4 15.05 -79.77 -37.38
CA VAL A 4 13.69 -80.34 -37.45
C VAL A 4 13.44 -80.73 -38.92
N MET A 5 13.02 -81.92 -39.38
CA MET A 5 12.45 -83.16 -38.81
C MET A 5 10.91 -83.26 -38.70
N HIS A 6 10.32 -83.80 -39.79
CA HIS A 6 9.06 -84.56 -39.85
C HIS A 6 7.69 -83.83 -39.74
N GLY A 7 6.68 -84.40 -40.42
CA GLY A 7 5.29 -83.90 -40.40
C GLY A 7 4.34 -84.45 -41.47
N ARG A 8 4.22 -85.77 -41.65
CA ARG A 8 3.35 -86.40 -42.69
C ARG A 8 2.08 -87.00 -42.08
N ARG A 9 0.88 -86.62 -42.56
CA ARG A 9 -0.39 -87.35 -42.35
C ARG A 9 -1.24 -87.44 -43.62
N LYS A 10 -2.03 -88.51 -43.71
CA LYS A 10 -2.98 -88.80 -44.80
C LYS A 10 -4.40 -88.33 -44.45
N GLY A 11 -5.23 -88.14 -45.47
CA GLY A 11 -6.68 -88.31 -45.41
C GLY A 11 -7.16 -89.17 -46.57
N GLN A 12 -8.07 -90.09 -46.32
CA GLN A 12 -8.88 -90.80 -47.33
C GLN A 12 -10.36 -90.55 -47.01
N ASN A 13 -11.25 -90.66 -47.99
CA ASN A 13 -12.66 -90.91 -47.69
C ASN A 13 -13.36 -91.69 -48.81
N ARG A 14 -14.04 -92.76 -48.40
CA ARG A 14 -15.26 -93.43 -48.92
C ARG A 14 -15.55 -93.48 -50.43
N GLY A 15 -16.12 -94.60 -50.88
CA GLY A 15 -16.71 -94.76 -52.21
C GLY A 15 -17.99 -95.60 -52.18
N THR A 16 -18.57 -95.84 -53.37
CA THR A 16 -19.72 -96.73 -53.68
C THR A 16 -21.07 -96.39 -53.03
N PRO A 17 -22.19 -96.62 -53.77
CA PRO A 17 -22.87 -97.92 -53.69
C PRO A 17 -23.09 -98.60 -55.06
N GLU A 18 -23.54 -99.86 -55.02
CA GLU A 18 -23.80 -100.75 -56.19
C GLU A 18 -25.30 -100.81 -56.60
N LEU A 19 -25.55 -101.55 -57.71
CA LEU A 19 -26.74 -102.35 -58.10
C LEU A 19 -27.29 -102.00 -59.50
N PRO A 20 -27.92 -102.94 -60.25
CA PRO A 20 -27.71 -104.40 -60.30
C PRO A 20 -27.60 -104.97 -61.75
N PRO A 21 -27.28 -106.26 -61.95
CA PRO A 21 -27.31 -106.92 -63.26
C PRO A 21 -28.40 -108.01 -63.41
N VAL A 22 -29.29 -107.89 -64.42
CA VAL A 22 -30.21 -108.97 -64.86
C VAL A 22 -30.42 -108.91 -66.39
N GLN A 23 -30.63 -110.07 -67.03
CA GLN A 23 -30.91 -110.23 -68.48
C GLN A 23 -32.37 -110.77 -68.68
N PRO A 24 -32.76 -111.26 -69.86
CA PRO A 24 -33.10 -110.50 -71.06
C PRO A 24 -34.60 -110.61 -71.41
N GLN A 25 -35.21 -109.54 -71.94
CA GLN A 25 -36.62 -109.60 -72.36
C GLN A 25 -36.89 -108.68 -73.57
N GLY A 26 -37.45 -109.25 -74.64
CA GLY A 26 -38.07 -108.55 -75.78
C GLY A 26 -37.32 -107.37 -76.43
N MET A 27 -36.40 -107.65 -77.36
CA MET A 27 -35.89 -106.59 -78.25
C MET A 27 -36.93 -106.24 -79.34
N LEU A 28 -37.62 -105.12 -79.13
CA LEU A 28 -38.28 -104.33 -80.16
C LEU A 28 -37.97 -102.85 -79.87
N LEU A 29 -37.61 -102.08 -80.90
CA LEU A 29 -37.55 -100.63 -80.78
C LEU A 29 -38.98 -100.05 -80.67
N PRO A 30 -39.18 -98.84 -80.11
CA PRO A 30 -40.52 -98.25 -79.96
C PRO A 30 -41.33 -98.10 -81.26
N ASP A 31 -40.65 -97.99 -82.41
CA ASP A 31 -41.23 -97.96 -83.77
C ASP A 31 -41.32 -99.37 -84.44
N GLY A 32 -41.21 -100.46 -83.67
CA GLY A 32 -41.51 -101.82 -84.14
C GLY A 32 -40.51 -102.46 -85.12
N THR A 33 -39.32 -101.87 -85.30
CA THR A 33 -38.30 -102.34 -86.26
C THR A 33 -37.16 -103.14 -85.59
N ASP A 34 -36.64 -104.16 -86.30
CA ASP A 34 -35.56 -105.04 -85.85
C ASP A 34 -34.18 -104.60 -86.38
N LEU A 35 -33.13 -104.78 -85.57
CA LEU A 35 -31.81 -104.16 -85.69
C LEU A 35 -30.88 -104.75 -86.76
N ARG A 36 -31.34 -105.73 -87.56
CA ARG A 36 -30.50 -106.53 -88.47
C ARG A 36 -30.09 -105.84 -89.79
N GLN A 37 -30.18 -104.51 -89.90
CA GLN A 37 -30.08 -103.78 -91.19
C GLN A 37 -29.12 -102.56 -91.21
N VAL A 38 -28.18 -102.40 -90.26
CA VAL A 38 -27.31 -101.20 -90.19
C VAL A 38 -25.82 -101.52 -90.00
N THR A 39 -24.94 -100.78 -90.69
CA THR A 39 -23.46 -100.89 -90.65
C THR A 39 -22.82 -99.74 -89.85
N VAL A 40 -21.65 -99.98 -89.19
CA VAL A 40 -21.03 -99.00 -88.26
C VAL A 40 -19.50 -98.87 -88.49
N LEU A 41 -18.96 -97.66 -88.30
CA LEU A 41 -17.53 -97.28 -88.49
C LEU A 41 -16.79 -97.03 -87.16
N SER A 42 -15.45 -96.99 -87.20
CA SER A 42 -14.60 -96.91 -85.98
C SER A 42 -14.14 -95.49 -85.60
N LYS A 43 -13.92 -95.27 -84.29
CA LYS A 43 -13.49 -93.96 -83.72
C LYS A 43 -12.09 -93.52 -84.17
N ALA A 44 -11.16 -94.46 -84.31
CA ALA A 44 -9.77 -94.14 -84.65
C ALA A 44 -9.62 -93.59 -86.09
N GLU A 45 -10.50 -94.04 -86.99
CA GLU A 45 -10.57 -93.53 -88.37
C GLU A 45 -11.12 -92.11 -88.41
N TRP A 46 -12.16 -91.81 -87.62
CA TRP A 46 -12.70 -90.46 -87.49
C TRP A 46 -11.66 -89.46 -86.97
N GLU A 47 -10.94 -89.80 -85.89
CA GLU A 47 -9.91 -88.92 -85.31
C GLU A 47 -8.74 -88.66 -86.27
N ARG A 48 -8.32 -89.69 -87.02
CA ARG A 48 -7.28 -89.58 -88.07
C ARG A 48 -7.70 -88.64 -89.20
N ILE A 49 -8.95 -88.75 -89.68
CA ILE A 49 -9.51 -87.87 -90.71
C ILE A 49 -9.62 -86.43 -90.18
N HIS A 50 -10.10 -86.25 -88.95
CA HIS A 50 -10.24 -84.95 -88.30
C HIS A 50 -8.89 -84.23 -88.12
N MET A 51 -7.83 -84.93 -87.73
CA MET A 51 -6.49 -84.34 -87.61
C MET A 51 -5.86 -84.00 -88.97
N ALA A 52 -6.10 -84.80 -90.02
CA ALA A 52 -5.60 -84.52 -91.36
C ALA A 52 -6.22 -83.23 -91.95
N LEU A 53 -7.53 -83.04 -91.78
CA LEU A 53 -8.25 -81.84 -92.24
C LEU A 53 -7.82 -80.56 -91.49
N ASN A 54 -7.67 -80.64 -90.17
CA ASN A 54 -7.53 -79.44 -89.33
C ASN A 54 -6.07 -79.03 -89.00
N ARG A 55 -5.07 -79.65 -89.64
CA ARG A 55 -3.64 -79.44 -89.35
C ARG A 55 -3.21 -77.96 -89.32
N ARG A 56 -3.62 -77.16 -90.30
CA ARG A 56 -3.21 -75.74 -90.41
C ARG A 56 -3.72 -74.89 -89.25
N GLN A 57 -4.95 -75.13 -88.79
CA GLN A 57 -5.55 -74.41 -87.66
C GLN A 57 -4.79 -74.70 -86.35
N LEU A 58 -4.39 -75.97 -86.15
CA LEU A 58 -3.58 -76.39 -85.00
C LEU A 58 -2.19 -75.74 -84.97
N GLU A 59 -1.59 -75.44 -86.12
CA GLU A 59 -0.31 -74.73 -86.21
C GLU A 59 -0.47 -73.22 -85.93
N GLU A 60 -1.53 -72.57 -86.43
CA GLU A 60 -1.84 -71.16 -86.10
C GLU A 60 -2.17 -70.94 -84.61
N GLU A 61 -2.89 -71.88 -83.98
CA GLU A 61 -3.15 -71.83 -82.53
C GLU A 61 -1.86 -71.86 -81.70
N ARG A 62 -0.87 -72.69 -82.08
CA ARG A 62 0.42 -72.76 -81.37
C ARG A 62 1.16 -71.43 -81.41
N ILE A 63 1.16 -70.76 -82.56
CA ILE A 63 1.78 -69.43 -82.71
C ILE A 63 1.06 -68.38 -81.85
N ARG A 64 -0.28 -68.44 -81.74
CA ARG A 64 -1.06 -67.56 -80.84
C ARG A 64 -0.72 -67.82 -79.37
N LYS A 65 -0.63 -69.09 -78.95
CA LYS A 65 -0.26 -69.50 -77.58
C LYS A 65 1.14 -68.98 -77.20
N ILE A 66 2.15 -69.16 -78.06
CA ILE A 66 3.51 -68.63 -77.85
C ILE A 66 3.54 -67.10 -77.70
N LYS A 67 2.74 -66.36 -78.50
CA LYS A 67 2.64 -64.89 -78.35
C LYS A 67 2.01 -64.48 -77.02
N MET A 68 0.93 -65.15 -76.61
CA MET A 68 0.28 -64.91 -75.31
C MET A 68 1.23 -65.19 -74.14
N GLU A 69 1.94 -66.32 -74.19
CA GLU A 69 2.96 -66.69 -73.19
C GLU A 69 4.08 -65.65 -73.09
N HIS A 70 4.59 -65.15 -74.21
CA HIS A 70 5.61 -64.10 -74.23
C HIS A 70 5.08 -62.75 -73.69
N GLU A 71 3.84 -62.38 -73.98
CA GLU A 71 3.21 -61.19 -73.39
C GLU A 71 2.97 -61.34 -71.89
N GLU A 72 2.58 -62.53 -71.42
CA GLU A 72 2.50 -62.85 -69.99
C GLU A 72 3.87 -62.77 -69.31
N GLN A 73 4.92 -63.35 -69.91
CA GLN A 73 6.29 -63.24 -69.40
C GLN A 73 6.74 -61.78 -69.33
N LYS A 74 6.36 -60.94 -70.31
CA LYS A 74 6.63 -59.50 -70.32
C LYS A 74 5.84 -58.73 -69.24
N LYS A 75 4.61 -59.15 -68.90
CA LYS A 75 3.83 -58.63 -67.76
C LYS A 75 4.48 -59.01 -66.43
N LYS A 76 4.74 -60.30 -66.22
CA LYS A 76 5.43 -60.87 -65.05
C LYS A 76 6.81 -60.23 -64.82
N SER A 77 7.57 -60.00 -65.89
CA SER A 77 8.85 -59.28 -65.84
C SER A 77 8.70 -57.81 -65.39
N LYS A 78 7.72 -57.07 -65.92
CA LYS A 78 7.43 -55.69 -65.46
C LYS A 78 6.99 -55.63 -64.00
N GLU A 79 6.26 -56.63 -63.53
CA GLU A 79 5.83 -56.74 -62.13
C GLU A 79 7.00 -57.03 -61.19
N LEU A 80 7.89 -57.95 -61.56
CA LEU A 80 9.16 -58.18 -60.85
C LEU A 80 10.02 -56.91 -60.80
N VAL A 81 10.17 -56.18 -61.92
CA VAL A 81 10.96 -54.93 -61.93
C VAL A 81 10.37 -53.83 -61.03
N LYS A 82 9.06 -53.82 -60.75
CA LYS A 82 8.47 -52.92 -59.74
C LYS A 82 8.93 -53.24 -58.31
N THR A 83 9.19 -54.51 -57.98
CA THR A 83 9.66 -54.91 -56.64
C THR A 83 11.17 -54.72 -56.47
N TRP A 84 11.91 -54.45 -57.54
CA TRP A 84 13.36 -54.22 -57.50
C TRP A 84 13.73 -52.85 -56.96
N GLY A 85 13.96 -52.79 -55.65
CA GLY A 85 14.34 -51.58 -54.90
C GLY A 85 15.68 -50.93 -55.28
N ASN A 86 16.45 -51.51 -56.22
CA ASN A 86 17.72 -50.98 -56.72
C ASN A 86 17.63 -50.40 -58.15
N THR A 87 16.43 -50.27 -58.71
CA THR A 87 16.21 -49.53 -59.97
C THR A 87 16.46 -48.02 -59.76
N LEU A 88 16.85 -47.30 -60.82
CA LEU A 88 17.00 -45.83 -60.77
C LEU A 88 15.71 -45.13 -60.31
N SER A 89 14.55 -45.63 -60.77
CA SER A 89 13.23 -45.16 -60.34
C SER A 89 12.96 -45.44 -58.86
N GLY A 90 13.25 -46.66 -58.37
CA GLY A 90 13.09 -47.01 -56.96
C GLY A 90 14.02 -46.23 -56.03
N SER A 91 15.27 -45.97 -56.45
CA SER A 91 16.22 -45.14 -55.73
C SER A 91 15.78 -43.66 -55.66
N ARG A 92 15.28 -43.10 -56.77
CA ARG A 92 14.67 -41.76 -56.80
C ARG A 92 13.43 -41.69 -55.89
N ALA A 93 12.54 -42.67 -55.97
CA ALA A 93 11.36 -42.75 -55.10
C ALA A 93 11.75 -42.80 -53.62
N ARG A 94 12.67 -43.70 -53.21
CA ARG A 94 13.17 -43.79 -51.84
C ARG A 94 13.85 -42.49 -51.37
N LYS A 95 14.56 -41.77 -52.26
CA LYS A 95 15.18 -40.48 -51.92
C LYS A 95 14.14 -39.36 -51.72
N LEU A 96 13.06 -39.35 -52.49
CA LEU A 96 11.93 -38.44 -52.29
C LEU A 96 11.14 -38.78 -51.02
N GLU A 97 10.90 -40.07 -50.76
CA GLU A 97 10.24 -40.56 -49.56
C GLU A 97 11.06 -40.25 -48.30
N ALA A 98 12.36 -40.54 -48.29
CA ALA A 98 13.24 -40.21 -47.16
C ALA A 98 13.45 -38.70 -46.97
N ARG A 99 13.30 -37.89 -48.03
CA ARG A 99 13.23 -36.42 -47.91
C ARG A 99 11.92 -36.01 -47.24
N ARG A 100 10.78 -36.50 -47.73
CA ARG A 100 9.45 -36.25 -47.16
C ARG A 100 9.38 -36.66 -45.68
N GLN A 101 9.87 -37.85 -45.33
CA GLN A 101 9.94 -38.33 -43.94
C GLN A 101 10.88 -37.49 -43.06
N ARG A 102 11.82 -36.72 -43.63
CA ARG A 102 12.62 -35.73 -42.88
C ARG A 102 11.84 -34.44 -42.70
N GLU A 103 11.22 -33.94 -43.76
CA GLU A 103 10.42 -32.71 -43.73
C GLU A 103 9.20 -32.86 -42.79
N GLU A 104 8.52 -34.01 -42.80
CA GLU A 104 7.43 -34.35 -41.87
C GLU A 104 7.90 -34.47 -40.41
N LYS A 105 9.15 -34.91 -40.16
CA LYS A 105 9.75 -34.95 -38.81
C LYS A 105 10.15 -33.56 -38.33
N GLU A 106 10.80 -32.77 -39.18
CA GLU A 106 11.18 -31.40 -38.86
C GLU A 106 9.94 -30.52 -38.62
N GLU A 107 8.86 -30.72 -39.38
CA GLU A 107 7.59 -30.06 -39.14
C GLU A 107 6.91 -30.53 -37.83
N ALA A 108 7.02 -31.81 -37.48
CA ALA A 108 6.52 -32.34 -36.20
C ALA A 108 7.34 -31.81 -35.00
N GLU A 109 8.67 -31.70 -35.13
CA GLU A 109 9.56 -31.11 -34.12
C GLU A 109 9.25 -29.63 -33.92
N ARG A 110 9.05 -28.85 -35.00
CA ARG A 110 8.58 -27.46 -34.95
C ARG A 110 7.22 -27.35 -34.24
N LYS A 111 6.23 -28.16 -34.62
CA LYS A 111 4.91 -28.21 -33.97
C LYS A 111 5.00 -28.56 -32.48
N GLN A 112 5.92 -29.45 -32.09
CA GLN A 112 6.15 -29.79 -30.68
C GLN A 112 6.72 -28.59 -29.92
N ILE A 113 7.67 -27.85 -30.50
CA ILE A 113 8.23 -26.62 -29.92
C ILE A 113 7.12 -25.55 -29.78
N ASP A 114 6.29 -25.35 -30.80
CA ASP A 114 5.15 -24.40 -30.74
C ASP A 114 4.17 -24.79 -29.62
N ILE A 115 3.90 -26.09 -29.44
CA ILE A 115 3.04 -26.62 -28.37
C ILE A 115 3.68 -26.44 -26.98
N GLU A 116 4.99 -26.57 -26.86
CA GLU A 116 5.72 -26.40 -25.59
C GLU A 116 5.85 -24.92 -25.20
N GLU A 117 6.15 -24.03 -26.15
CA GLU A 117 6.16 -22.59 -25.94
C GLU A 117 4.75 -22.07 -25.62
N ALA A 118 3.70 -22.55 -26.31
CA ALA A 118 2.32 -22.22 -25.97
C ALA A 118 1.93 -22.68 -24.54
N LYS A 119 2.39 -23.86 -24.10
CA LYS A 119 2.22 -24.32 -22.71
C LYS A 119 2.98 -23.42 -21.73
N PHE A 120 4.20 -23.01 -22.05
CA PHE A 120 5.03 -22.15 -21.21
C PHE A 120 4.43 -20.74 -21.07
N GLN A 121 4.01 -20.12 -22.17
CA GLN A 121 3.29 -18.84 -22.15
C GLN A 121 1.96 -18.93 -21.41
N ALA A 122 1.19 -20.02 -21.59
CA ALA A 122 -0.03 -20.25 -20.83
C ALA A 122 0.24 -20.41 -19.33
N ALA A 123 1.34 -21.08 -18.94
CA ALA A 123 1.77 -21.21 -17.55
C ALA A 123 2.21 -19.87 -16.95
N GLN A 124 2.99 -19.05 -17.68
CA GLN A 124 3.35 -17.69 -17.27
C GLN A 124 2.12 -16.80 -17.10
N ARG A 125 1.21 -16.80 -18.08
CA ARG A 125 -0.05 -16.04 -18.03
C ARG A 125 -0.91 -16.47 -16.85
N ARG A 126 -1.00 -17.78 -16.59
CA ARG A 126 -1.69 -18.33 -15.40
C ARG A 126 -1.03 -17.85 -14.10
N ALA A 127 0.29 -17.95 -13.97
CA ALA A 127 1.01 -17.50 -12.78
C ALA A 127 0.83 -15.99 -12.52
N ALA A 128 0.82 -15.17 -13.57
CA ALA A 128 0.54 -13.74 -13.47
C ALA A 128 -0.90 -13.46 -13.01
N ILE A 129 -1.89 -14.18 -13.56
CA ILE A 129 -3.30 -14.08 -13.15
C ILE A 129 -3.50 -14.55 -11.70
N ASP A 130 -2.92 -15.69 -11.31
CA ASP A 130 -3.08 -16.25 -9.97
C ASP A 130 -2.34 -15.39 -8.89
N LYS A 131 -1.22 -14.75 -9.25
CA LYS A 131 -0.59 -13.69 -8.45
C LYS A 131 -1.51 -12.47 -8.30
N ALA A 132 -2.12 -12.00 -9.38
CA ALA A 132 -3.04 -10.85 -9.35
C ALA A 132 -4.28 -11.12 -8.49
N LYS A 133 -4.90 -12.32 -8.62
CA LYS A 133 -5.99 -12.77 -7.73
C LYS A 133 -5.58 -12.75 -6.27
N THR A 134 -4.39 -13.29 -5.96
CA THR A 134 -3.87 -13.31 -4.58
C THR A 134 -3.70 -11.89 -4.02
N GLN A 135 -3.19 -10.96 -4.84
CA GLN A 135 -3.06 -9.55 -4.46
C GLN A 135 -4.43 -8.87 -4.25
N GLN A 136 -5.41 -9.10 -5.13
CA GLN A 136 -6.77 -8.59 -4.98
C GLN A 136 -7.45 -9.15 -3.73
N TYR A 137 -7.31 -10.45 -3.47
CA TYR A 137 -7.84 -11.11 -2.27
C TYR A 137 -7.23 -10.53 -0.98
N TYR A 138 -5.91 -10.30 -0.94
CA TYR A 138 -5.22 -9.65 0.18
C TYR A 138 -5.57 -8.16 0.31
N GLN A 139 -6.09 -7.51 -0.73
CA GLN A 139 -6.62 -6.15 -0.67
C GLN A 139 -8.05 -6.06 -0.13
N THR A 140 -8.76 -7.17 0.10
CA THR A 140 -10.06 -7.14 0.79
C THR A 140 -9.89 -6.76 2.26
N ASP A 141 -10.77 -5.92 2.81
CA ASP A 141 -10.64 -5.44 4.20
C ASP A 141 -10.79 -6.57 5.23
N ARG A 142 -11.53 -7.62 4.88
CA ARG A 142 -11.66 -8.88 5.64
C ARG A 142 -10.30 -9.56 5.83
N VAL A 143 -9.52 -9.69 4.76
CA VAL A 143 -8.18 -10.28 4.80
C VAL A 143 -7.16 -9.32 5.43
N LYS A 144 -7.21 -8.01 5.15
CA LYS A 144 -6.36 -7.01 5.84
C LYS A 144 -6.51 -7.06 7.35
N ALA A 145 -7.74 -7.12 7.87
CA ALA A 145 -8.02 -7.22 9.30
C ALA A 145 -7.48 -8.53 9.90
N PHE A 146 -7.56 -9.64 9.16
CA PHE A 146 -7.01 -10.93 9.57
C PHE A 146 -5.46 -10.94 9.53
N HIS A 147 -4.82 -10.31 8.54
CA HIS A 147 -3.36 -10.13 8.50
C HIS A 147 -2.85 -9.21 9.62
N SER A 148 -3.60 -8.16 9.98
CA SER A 148 -3.30 -7.34 11.16
C SER A 148 -3.36 -8.17 12.45
N ALA A 149 -4.37 -9.04 12.58
CA ALA A 149 -4.44 -9.99 13.70
C ALA A 149 -3.31 -11.03 13.69
N LEU A 150 -2.86 -11.48 12.51
CA LEU A 150 -1.71 -12.40 12.35
C LEU A 150 -0.42 -11.78 12.86
N LEU A 151 -0.10 -10.55 12.43
CA LEU A 151 1.04 -9.78 12.92
C LEU A 151 0.97 -9.58 14.44
N HIS A 152 -0.23 -9.36 14.99
CA HIS A 152 -0.40 -9.26 16.44
C HIS A 152 -0.05 -10.57 17.18
N THR A 153 -0.26 -11.75 16.57
CA THR A 153 0.20 -13.03 17.18
C THR A 153 1.72 -13.16 17.25
N GLU A 154 2.43 -12.51 16.33
CA GLU A 154 3.90 -12.48 16.30
C GLU A 154 4.42 -11.52 17.37
N VAL A 155 3.85 -10.31 17.44
CA VAL A 155 4.15 -9.32 18.50
C VAL A 155 3.89 -9.89 19.90
N LEU A 156 2.83 -10.70 20.09
CA LEU A 156 2.58 -11.37 21.37
C LEU A 156 3.68 -12.40 21.69
N LYS A 157 4.06 -13.25 20.72
CA LYS A 157 5.14 -14.24 20.92
C LYS A 157 6.50 -13.59 21.22
N GLU A 158 6.81 -12.48 20.54
CA GLU A 158 8.00 -11.67 20.85
C GLU A 158 7.91 -11.03 22.23
N ARG A 159 6.72 -10.57 22.64
CA ARG A 159 6.51 -9.96 23.96
C ARG A 159 6.69 -10.98 25.08
N ASP A 160 6.19 -12.20 24.93
CA ASP A 160 6.40 -13.27 25.90
C ASP A 160 7.90 -13.61 26.03
N ALA A 161 8.63 -13.67 24.91
CA ALA A 161 10.08 -13.85 24.91
C ALA A 161 10.84 -12.69 25.58
N GLN A 162 10.41 -11.43 25.40
CA GLN A 162 10.97 -10.28 26.13
C GLN A 162 10.71 -10.36 27.64
N VAL A 163 9.54 -10.84 28.06
CA VAL A 163 9.17 -10.99 29.48
C VAL A 163 10.06 -12.05 30.13
N GLU A 164 10.23 -13.21 29.52
CA GLU A 164 11.13 -14.25 30.06
C GLU A 164 12.61 -13.82 30.01
N LEU A 165 13.07 -13.11 28.96
CA LEU A 165 14.42 -12.53 28.94
C LEU A 165 14.65 -11.55 30.10
N ASN A 166 13.67 -10.68 30.39
CA ASN A 166 13.76 -9.74 31.51
C ASN A 166 13.68 -10.46 32.87
N ARG A 167 12.90 -11.53 32.97
CA ARG A 167 12.82 -12.40 34.16
C ARG A 167 14.15 -13.12 34.43
N LEU A 168 14.82 -13.60 33.38
CA LEU A 168 16.16 -14.20 33.48
C LEU A 168 17.22 -13.15 33.86
N LYS A 169 17.16 -11.94 33.29
CA LYS A 169 18.03 -10.81 33.71
C LYS A 169 17.84 -10.43 35.17
N ALA A 170 16.59 -10.36 35.66
CA ALA A 170 16.31 -10.07 37.06
C ALA A 170 16.93 -11.14 37.99
N LYS A 171 16.73 -12.43 37.69
CA LYS A 171 17.37 -13.54 38.41
C LYS A 171 18.90 -13.56 38.33
N ALA A 172 19.49 -13.00 37.28
CA ALA A 172 20.94 -12.91 37.13
C ALA A 172 21.55 -11.68 37.82
N ALA A 173 20.74 -10.64 38.09
CA ALA A 173 21.11 -9.50 38.93
C ALA A 173 20.87 -9.78 40.43
N GLU A 174 19.94 -10.70 40.75
CA GLU A 174 19.65 -11.15 42.11
C GLU A 174 20.91 -11.71 42.80
N GLY A 175 21.45 -10.93 43.74
CA GLY A 175 22.69 -11.25 44.45
C GLY A 175 23.90 -10.38 44.06
N VAL A 176 23.91 -9.77 42.88
CA VAL A 176 25.00 -8.87 42.44
C VAL A 176 25.11 -7.66 43.36
N ASP A 177 23.98 -7.08 43.78
CA ASP A 177 23.95 -5.99 44.78
C ASP A 177 24.54 -6.42 46.13
N ARG A 178 24.42 -7.70 46.51
CA ARG A 178 25.05 -8.23 47.74
C ARG A 178 26.56 -8.31 47.59
N GLU A 179 27.06 -8.74 46.43
CA GLU A 179 28.51 -8.77 46.16
C GLU A 179 29.12 -7.36 46.17
N TRP A 180 28.40 -6.36 45.63
CA TRP A 180 28.82 -4.94 45.74
C TRP A 180 28.78 -4.41 47.17
N LEU A 181 27.75 -4.74 47.96
CA LEU A 181 27.67 -4.37 49.38
C LEU A 181 28.80 -5.01 50.20
N GLU A 182 29.05 -6.32 50.02
CA GLU A 182 30.16 -7.03 50.67
C GLU A 182 31.52 -6.42 50.28
N LYS A 183 31.70 -6.04 49.01
CA LYS A 183 32.94 -5.38 48.54
C LYS A 183 33.11 -4.00 49.16
N ALA A 184 32.06 -3.17 49.15
CA ALA A 184 32.10 -1.83 49.74
C ALA A 184 32.36 -1.88 51.26
N GLN A 185 31.81 -2.87 51.96
CA GLN A 185 32.08 -3.11 53.38
C GLN A 185 33.56 -3.48 53.62
N ARG A 186 34.13 -4.39 52.81
CA ARG A 186 35.57 -4.74 52.91
C ARG A 186 36.49 -3.55 52.63
N GLU A 187 36.15 -2.72 51.64
CA GLU A 187 36.91 -1.50 51.32
C GLU A 187 36.83 -0.46 52.45
N TYR A 188 35.69 -0.36 53.14
CA TYR A 188 35.51 0.47 54.34
C TYR A 188 36.33 -0.04 55.54
N ASP A 189 36.25 -1.34 55.85
CA ASP A 189 37.00 -1.98 56.93
C ASP A 189 38.53 -1.85 56.73
N ASP A 190 39.01 -2.02 55.50
CA ASP A 190 40.42 -1.81 55.15
C ASP A 190 40.85 -0.33 55.21
N SER A 191 39.94 0.61 54.96
CA SER A 191 40.23 2.05 55.18
C SER A 191 40.41 2.35 56.67
N ILE A 192 39.53 1.82 57.52
CA ILE A 192 39.64 1.96 58.98
C ILE A 192 40.97 1.38 59.49
N ARG A 193 41.37 0.20 59.00
CA ARG A 193 42.67 -0.41 59.35
C ARG A 193 43.86 0.46 58.95
N ARG A 194 43.86 1.02 57.74
CA ARG A 194 44.93 1.92 57.28
C ARG A 194 45.02 3.18 58.13
N ASP A 195 43.89 3.76 58.53
CA ASP A 195 43.89 4.94 59.42
C ASP A 195 44.35 4.61 60.84
N GLN A 196 43.99 3.43 61.38
CA GLN A 196 44.52 2.93 62.65
C GLN A 196 46.03 2.70 62.59
N GLU A 197 46.55 2.06 61.54
CA GLU A 197 47.99 1.92 61.31
C GLU A 197 48.70 3.27 61.20
N ASN A 198 48.12 4.23 60.47
CA ASN A 198 48.71 5.55 60.28
C ASN A 198 48.70 6.38 61.58
N ALA A 199 47.64 6.26 62.40
CA ALA A 199 47.60 6.84 63.73
C ALA A 199 48.66 6.22 64.66
N TYR A 200 48.82 4.90 64.62
CA TYR A 200 49.87 4.20 65.39
C TYR A 200 51.28 4.63 64.96
N LYS A 201 51.56 4.71 63.65
CA LYS A 201 52.84 5.20 63.11
C LYS A 201 53.14 6.65 63.54
N ARG A 202 52.13 7.53 63.55
CA ARG A 202 52.26 8.91 64.07
C ARG A 202 52.54 8.93 65.58
N MET A 203 51.86 8.10 66.38
CA MET A 203 52.07 7.99 67.82
C MET A 203 53.48 7.51 68.16
N MET A 204 53.99 6.50 67.44
CA MET A 204 55.37 6.01 67.61
C MET A 204 56.39 7.09 67.23
N ALA A 205 56.26 7.73 66.07
CA ALA A 205 57.16 8.81 65.64
C ALA A 205 57.17 10.01 66.60
N ALA A 206 56.01 10.37 67.18
CA ALA A 206 55.92 11.41 68.20
C ALA A 206 56.69 11.03 69.48
N ARG A 207 56.58 9.77 69.92
CA ARG A 207 57.30 9.24 71.09
C ARG A 207 58.82 9.14 70.85
N ASP A 208 59.23 8.76 69.65
CA ASP A 208 60.65 8.70 69.29
C ASP A 208 61.27 10.11 69.25
N ASN A 209 60.52 11.11 68.76
CA ASN A 209 60.91 12.52 68.83
C ASN A 209 60.95 13.05 70.27
N GLU A 210 59.99 12.68 71.13
CA GLU A 210 60.01 12.99 72.56
C GLU A 210 61.28 12.43 73.24
N ASN A 211 61.58 11.15 73.01
CA ASN A 211 62.78 10.49 73.51
C ASN A 211 64.08 11.16 73.02
N PHE A 212 64.09 11.70 71.79
CA PHE A 212 65.22 12.44 71.24
C PHE A 212 65.39 13.80 71.91
N LEU A 213 64.32 14.59 72.02
CA LEU A 213 64.33 15.90 72.68
C LEU A 213 64.72 15.80 74.16
N GLN A 214 64.25 14.77 74.88
CA GLN A 214 64.66 14.52 76.27
C GLN A 214 66.17 14.28 76.40
N LYS A 215 66.81 13.57 75.45
CA LYS A 215 68.28 13.38 75.44
C LYS A 215 69.01 14.69 75.16
N GLN A 216 68.57 15.45 74.15
CA GLN A 216 69.17 16.74 73.80
C GLN A 216 69.13 17.73 74.98
N ILE A 217 68.02 17.74 75.75
CA ILE A 217 67.92 18.54 76.98
C ILE A 217 68.91 18.06 78.06
N GLN A 218 69.08 16.75 78.25
CA GLN A 218 70.06 16.20 79.19
C GLN A 218 71.52 16.46 78.77
N GLU A 219 71.80 16.54 77.48
CA GLU A 219 73.11 16.89 76.93
C GLU A 219 73.41 18.38 77.16
N HIS A 220 72.50 19.28 76.78
CA HIS A 220 72.63 20.72 77.03
C HIS A 220 72.70 21.08 78.53
N MET A 221 72.03 20.31 79.41
CA MET A 221 72.21 20.47 80.86
C MET A 221 73.64 20.16 81.31
N LYS A 222 74.23 19.05 80.83
CA LYS A 222 75.62 18.69 81.15
C LYS A 222 76.61 19.72 80.61
N GLU A 223 76.43 20.20 79.39
CA GLU A 223 77.26 21.27 78.81
C GLU A 223 77.17 22.55 79.66
N SER A 224 75.96 22.93 80.08
CA SER A 224 75.75 24.07 80.97
C SER A 224 76.39 23.88 82.34
N ASP A 225 76.41 22.67 82.91
CA ASP A 225 77.03 22.40 84.21
C ASP A 225 78.56 22.28 84.12
N MET A 226 79.10 21.82 82.99
CA MET A 226 80.53 21.87 82.68
C MET A 226 81.03 23.32 82.54
N ALA A 227 80.32 24.16 81.78
CA ALA A 227 80.68 25.57 81.62
C ALA A 227 80.71 26.31 82.98
N LYS A 228 79.74 26.05 83.86
CA LYS A 228 79.75 26.58 85.24
C LYS A 228 80.96 26.10 86.04
N ALA A 229 81.44 24.87 85.83
CA ALA A 229 82.62 24.36 86.52
C ALA A 229 83.91 25.06 86.03
N GLU A 230 83.99 25.34 84.73
CA GLU A 230 85.08 26.11 84.11
C GLU A 230 85.06 27.58 84.59
N ASP A 231 83.92 28.26 84.55
CA ASP A 231 83.72 29.62 85.10
C ASP A 231 84.20 29.73 86.56
N ASN A 232 83.86 28.74 87.40
CA ASN A 232 84.27 28.71 88.80
C ASN A 232 85.78 28.49 88.97
N ALA A 233 86.40 27.65 88.13
CA ALA A 233 87.84 27.39 88.17
C ALA A 233 88.64 28.63 87.74
N GLU A 234 88.25 29.30 86.64
CA GLU A 234 88.83 30.59 86.26
C GLU A 234 88.63 31.65 87.35
N GLY A 235 87.43 31.69 87.95
CA GLY A 235 87.09 32.54 89.08
C GLY A 235 87.88 32.24 90.38
N GLU A 236 88.54 31.08 90.50
CA GLU A 236 89.51 30.81 91.57
C GLU A 236 90.93 31.22 91.20
N GLU A 237 91.37 30.97 89.96
CA GLU A 237 92.70 31.41 89.50
C GLU A 237 92.82 32.93 89.49
N LEU A 238 91.77 33.66 89.08
CA LEU A 238 91.73 35.13 89.17
C LEU A 238 91.90 35.64 90.62
N LYS A 239 91.33 34.94 91.61
CA LYS A 239 91.52 35.28 93.05
C LYS A 239 92.96 35.03 93.49
N LYS A 240 93.56 33.89 93.09
CA LYS A 240 94.96 33.55 93.39
C LYS A 240 95.90 34.61 92.78
N LEU A 241 95.66 35.02 91.54
CA LEU A 241 96.42 36.05 90.84
C LEU A 241 96.30 37.43 91.51
N SER A 242 95.10 37.82 91.94
CA SER A 242 94.88 39.09 92.66
C SER A 242 95.67 39.14 93.99
N VAL A 243 95.64 38.07 94.78
CA VAL A 243 96.40 37.99 96.04
C VAL A 243 97.92 37.99 95.80
N ALA A 244 98.38 37.41 94.70
CA ALA A 244 99.80 37.50 94.30
C ALA A 244 100.19 38.94 93.91
N TYR A 245 99.34 39.64 93.16
CA TYR A 245 99.55 41.03 92.75
C TYR A 245 99.58 42.01 93.94
N GLU A 246 98.67 41.86 94.91
CA GLU A 246 98.66 42.66 96.13
C GLU A 246 99.95 42.52 96.94
N ARG A 247 100.48 41.29 97.09
CA ARG A 247 101.74 41.03 97.80
C ARG A 247 102.94 41.70 97.13
N GLU A 248 103.02 41.68 95.81
CA GLU A 248 104.13 42.32 95.09
C GLU A 248 103.98 43.85 95.05
N LYS A 249 102.75 44.38 95.05
CA LYS A 249 102.46 45.80 95.28
C LYS A 249 102.96 46.27 96.65
N ASP A 250 102.66 45.53 97.72
CA ASP A 250 103.13 45.83 99.09
C ASP A 250 104.66 45.82 99.20
N ARG A 251 105.31 44.91 98.48
CA ARG A 251 106.78 44.84 98.36
C ARG A 251 107.35 46.09 97.68
N LEU A 252 106.77 46.51 96.55
CA LEU A 252 107.14 47.74 95.84
C LEU A 252 106.87 48.99 96.67
N GLU A 253 105.80 49.02 97.47
CA GLU A 253 105.50 50.14 98.39
C GLU A 253 106.50 50.28 99.55
N LYS A 254 107.16 49.20 99.97
CA LYS A 254 108.27 49.24 100.94
C LYS A 254 109.53 49.83 100.32
N ILE A 255 109.93 49.33 99.15
CA ILE A 255 111.09 49.85 98.39
C ILE A 255 110.94 51.37 98.15
N ARG A 256 109.78 51.79 97.63
CA ARG A 256 109.45 53.22 97.46
C ARG A 256 109.45 54.04 98.75
N ARG A 257 109.34 53.41 99.92
CA ARG A 257 109.38 54.09 101.23
C ARG A 257 110.82 54.35 101.68
N GLU A 258 111.71 53.41 101.40
CA GLU A 258 113.15 53.49 101.65
C GLU A 258 113.82 54.49 100.68
N GLU A 259 113.50 54.41 99.38
CA GLU A 259 113.93 55.37 98.35
C GLU A 259 113.55 56.82 98.71
N ARG A 260 112.30 57.05 99.17
CA ARG A 260 111.84 58.39 99.61
C ARG A 260 112.62 58.91 100.82
N LEU A 261 113.19 58.04 101.64
CA LEU A 261 113.95 58.41 102.83
C LEU A 261 115.38 58.82 102.47
N GLN A 262 115.99 58.18 101.47
CA GLN A 262 117.25 58.62 100.86
C GLN A 262 117.07 59.94 100.09
N MET A 263 116.07 60.00 99.19
CA MET A 263 115.74 61.22 98.42
C MET A 263 115.49 62.44 99.32
N MET A 264 114.93 62.27 100.53
CA MET A 264 114.76 63.38 101.47
C MET A 264 116.11 63.97 101.92
N GLN A 265 117.11 63.12 102.17
CA GLN A 265 118.44 63.55 102.63
C GLN A 265 119.20 64.29 101.51
N GLU A 266 119.09 63.81 100.27
CA GLU A 266 119.68 64.45 99.08
C GLU A 266 118.96 65.75 98.70
N ASN A 267 117.63 65.78 98.76
CA ASN A 267 116.84 66.97 98.41
C ASN A 267 117.05 68.12 99.42
N HIS A 268 117.30 67.81 100.70
CA HIS A 268 117.71 68.81 101.68
C HIS A 268 119.07 69.47 101.36
N GLN A 269 119.90 68.82 100.54
CA GLN A 269 121.11 69.43 99.99
C GLN A 269 120.74 70.30 98.77
N GLN A 270 120.03 69.75 97.76
CA GLN A 270 119.67 70.44 96.52
C GLN A 270 118.79 71.69 96.69
N ILE A 271 117.92 71.76 97.70
CA ILE A 271 117.08 72.94 97.97
C ILE A 271 117.93 74.19 98.31
N LYS A 272 119.19 74.02 98.73
CA LYS A 272 120.14 75.14 98.92
C LYS A 272 120.58 75.77 97.60
N ASP A 273 120.49 75.04 96.49
CA ASP A 273 121.00 75.45 95.18
C ASP A 273 119.91 76.01 94.24
N VAL A 274 118.75 75.35 94.18
CA VAL A 274 117.67 75.64 93.21
C VAL A 274 117.02 77.02 93.40
N LYS A 275 117.24 77.69 94.54
CA LYS A 275 116.70 79.02 94.88
C LYS A 275 117.17 80.18 93.98
N LYS A 276 117.92 79.90 92.90
CA LYS A 276 118.59 80.86 92.01
C LYS A 276 117.94 81.12 90.63
N MET A 277 116.90 80.38 90.18
CA MET A 277 116.66 80.21 88.72
C MET A 277 115.29 80.56 88.06
N LYS A 278 114.14 80.71 88.74
CA LYS A 278 112.81 80.52 88.08
C LYS A 278 111.91 81.78 87.91
N GLN A 279 111.93 82.49 86.76
CA GLN A 279 111.14 83.73 86.53
C GLN A 279 110.76 84.08 85.01
N LEU A 280 109.89 83.33 84.26
CA LEU A 280 109.64 83.50 82.76
C LEU A 280 108.17 83.47 82.14
N GLN A 281 107.84 82.67 81.08
CA GLN A 281 106.91 82.95 79.92
C GLN A 281 105.59 82.09 79.75
N ASP A 282 104.61 82.50 78.88
CA ASP A 282 103.40 81.75 78.34
C ASP A 282 102.61 82.46 77.14
N LEU A 283 101.65 81.79 76.36
CA LEU A 283 100.38 82.26 75.57
C LEU A 283 100.08 81.86 74.02
N GLN A 284 98.83 81.40 73.56
CA GLN A 284 98.02 81.56 72.21
C GLN A 284 96.99 80.41 71.65
N GLU A 285 95.98 80.69 70.69
CA GLU A 285 95.13 79.85 69.63
C GLU A 285 93.54 79.40 69.70
N ASP A 286 92.68 79.28 68.57
CA ASP A 286 91.24 78.61 68.37
C ASP A 286 90.39 78.64 66.94
N GLU A 287 89.15 77.97 66.72
CA GLU A 287 87.87 78.12 65.78
C GLU A 287 87.34 77.27 64.44
N GLU A 288 85.99 77.28 64.02
CA GLU A 288 85.11 76.97 62.72
C GLU A 288 84.13 75.69 62.34
N ASP A 289 83.00 75.74 61.46
CA ASP A 289 81.94 74.63 61.08
C ASP A 289 80.77 74.71 59.88
N GLU A 290 80.01 73.60 59.49
CA GLU A 290 78.60 73.24 58.85
C GLU A 290 77.92 73.56 57.39
N GLU A 291 77.10 72.64 56.70
CA GLU A 291 75.87 72.83 55.76
C GLU A 291 75.06 71.59 55.08
N CYS A 292 73.81 71.80 54.56
CA CYS A 292 73.06 71.18 53.37
C CYS A 292 71.78 70.25 53.50
N ARG A 293 70.61 70.59 52.87
CA ARG A 293 69.32 69.80 52.97
C ARG A 293 68.14 70.17 51.99
N ILE A 294 67.59 69.30 51.10
CA ILE A 294 66.45 69.67 50.15
C ILE A 294 65.26 68.66 49.82
N PHE A 295 65.42 67.57 49.05
CA PHE A 295 64.48 67.17 47.93
C PHE A 295 63.33 66.13 48.16
N ALA A 296 62.13 66.20 47.48
CA ALA A 296 61.05 65.15 47.57
C ALA A 296 59.84 65.00 46.55
N ALA A 297 59.26 66.04 45.91
CA ALA A 297 57.77 66.11 45.80
C ALA A 297 56.95 65.58 44.55
N ALA A 298 57.53 65.21 43.39
CA ALA A 298 56.81 65.36 42.09
C ALA A 298 55.80 64.28 41.60
N LYS A 299 55.74 63.06 42.15
CA LYS A 299 55.39 61.85 41.34
C LYS A 299 53.91 61.40 41.21
N ARG A 300 52.89 62.15 41.68
CA ARG A 300 51.52 61.58 41.92
C ARG A 300 50.37 61.89 40.93
N LYS A 301 50.54 62.73 39.88
CA LYS A 301 49.38 63.28 39.12
C LYS A 301 48.82 62.42 37.94
N MET A 302 49.50 61.37 37.50
CA MET A 302 49.29 60.80 36.13
C MET A 302 48.24 59.67 35.96
N MET A 303 47.66 59.11 37.03
CA MET A 303 47.01 57.78 36.95
C MET A 303 45.49 57.77 36.68
N ARG A 304 44.82 58.93 36.56
CA ARG A 304 43.34 59.02 36.70
C ARG A 304 42.52 59.15 35.40
N LEU A 305 43.12 59.00 34.21
CA LEU A 305 42.54 59.38 32.91
C LEU A 305 42.40 58.24 31.87
N ARG A 306 42.31 56.97 32.30
CA ARG A 306 42.24 55.80 31.38
C ARG A 306 40.96 54.95 31.44
N ALA A 307 39.99 55.26 32.29
CA ALA A 307 38.88 54.33 32.60
C ALA A 307 37.54 54.57 31.86
N GLU A 308 37.39 55.66 31.10
CA GLU A 308 36.07 56.14 30.64
C GLU A 308 35.79 55.99 29.13
N LYS A 309 36.51 55.12 28.40
CA LYS A 309 36.44 55.09 26.91
C LYS A 309 36.26 53.73 26.20
N GLU A 310 36.01 52.64 26.94
CA GLU A 310 35.93 51.27 26.37
C GLU A 310 34.61 50.54 26.68
N ARG A 311 33.47 51.26 26.66
CA ARG A 311 32.12 50.66 26.56
C ARG A 311 31.35 51.36 25.44
N GLU A 312 31.58 50.95 24.19
CA GLU A 312 30.75 49.93 23.51
C GLU A 312 29.32 50.45 23.28
N MET A 313 28.95 51.04 22.14
CA MET A 313 29.52 50.86 20.78
C MET A 313 29.42 49.40 20.26
N TYR A 314 28.32 48.71 20.58
CA TYR A 314 28.02 47.40 19.97
C TYR A 314 26.58 47.23 19.46
N ILE A 315 25.54 47.45 20.28
CA ILE A 315 24.15 47.06 19.94
C ILE A 315 23.30 48.26 19.48
N ALA A 316 23.64 48.81 18.31
CA ALA A 316 22.91 49.92 17.68
C ALA A 316 22.83 49.82 16.14
N LYS A 317 22.90 48.60 15.56
CA LYS A 317 22.77 48.37 14.11
C LYS A 317 21.86 47.20 13.75
N GLN A 318 20.78 47.55 13.04
CA GLN A 318 19.91 46.75 12.18
C GLN A 318 19.71 45.26 12.50
N ARG A 319 18.44 44.92 12.76
CA ARG A 319 17.59 44.36 11.69
C ARG A 319 16.09 44.51 11.98
N GLN A 320 15.31 44.38 10.90
CA GLN A 320 13.88 44.03 10.92
C GLN A 320 12.86 45.12 11.32
N LEU A 321 13.16 46.37 10.98
CA LEU A 321 12.15 47.17 10.28
C LEU A 321 11.96 46.62 8.85
N ASP A 322 10.73 46.75 8.36
CA ASP A 322 10.32 46.85 6.94
C ASP A 322 10.71 45.73 5.97
N ARG A 323 9.87 44.70 5.97
CA ARG A 323 9.20 44.24 4.73
C ARG A 323 7.69 44.28 5.01
N ILE A 324 6.88 45.09 4.33
CA ILE A 324 6.71 45.19 2.86
C ILE A 324 6.39 43.82 2.26
N ARG A 325 5.18 43.33 2.59
CA ARG A 325 4.27 42.47 1.80
C ARG A 325 3.11 42.09 2.73
N GLU A 326 1.93 42.68 2.63
CA GLU A 326 1.36 43.36 1.47
C GLU A 326 1.41 42.45 0.21
N LYS A 327 0.81 41.27 0.39
CA LYS A 327 -0.17 40.79 -0.59
C LYS A 327 -1.53 41.17 0.01
N LEU A 328 -2.42 41.83 -0.73
CA LEU A 328 -3.36 41.17 -1.65
C LEU A 328 -4.03 39.95 -0.97
N SER A 329 -5.35 39.86 -0.88
CA SER A 329 -6.33 40.36 -1.87
C SER A 329 -7.76 40.46 -1.33
N ALA A 330 -8.60 41.19 -2.07
CA ALA A 330 -10.04 40.95 -2.16
C ALA A 330 -10.90 41.14 -0.88
N GLN A 331 -10.83 42.33 -0.29
CA GLN A 331 -12.08 43.05 0.00
C GLN A 331 -12.22 44.19 -1.03
N MET A 332 -12.87 43.88 -2.14
CA MET A 332 -13.25 44.81 -3.20
C MET A 332 -14.64 44.45 -3.72
N LYS A 333 -15.47 45.48 -3.95
CA LYS A 333 -16.80 45.43 -4.59
C LYS A 333 -17.92 44.77 -3.77
N GLN A 334 -19.19 45.17 -3.88
CA GLN A 334 -19.84 46.38 -4.46
C GLN A 334 -21.20 46.53 -3.72
N ALA A 335 -21.60 47.71 -3.26
CA ALA A 335 -22.39 48.77 -3.94
C ALA A 335 -23.93 48.55 -3.87
N VAL A 336 -24.69 49.63 -4.10
CA VAL A 336 -26.01 49.93 -3.50
C VAL A 336 -27.10 50.10 -4.55
N ASP A 337 -28.32 49.68 -4.17
CA ASP A 337 -29.73 50.03 -4.52
C ASP A 337 -30.10 50.76 -5.83
N ASP A 338 -31.33 50.51 -6.33
CA ASP A 338 -32.25 51.58 -6.80
C ASP A 338 -33.74 51.12 -6.83
N GLU A 339 -34.68 52.07 -6.99
CA GLU A 339 -36.14 51.94 -6.72
C GLU A 339 -37.07 51.54 -7.91
N ASP A 340 -38.38 51.41 -7.61
CA ASP A 340 -39.47 50.87 -8.44
C ASP A 340 -40.54 51.91 -8.87
N GLU A 341 -41.46 51.48 -9.75
CA GLU A 341 -42.80 52.06 -10.06
C GLU A 341 -43.02 53.58 -10.32
N ARG A 342 -43.29 53.96 -11.60
CA ARG A 342 -44.27 55.04 -11.90
C ARG A 342 -44.86 55.08 -13.34
N ILE A 343 -46.09 55.60 -13.41
CA ILE A 343 -46.85 56.18 -14.56
C ILE A 343 -47.78 55.23 -15.35
N GLU A 344 -49.09 55.43 -15.12
CA GLU A 344 -50.20 54.97 -15.97
C GLU A 344 -51.35 56.00 -15.91
N LYS A 345 -51.77 56.59 -17.06
CA LYS A 345 -53.17 56.99 -17.42
C LYS A 345 -53.30 57.94 -18.63
N ALA A 346 -54.55 58.04 -19.10
CA ALA A 346 -55.21 59.12 -19.86
C ALA A 346 -55.05 59.17 -21.40
N LYS A 347 -56.10 58.73 -22.12
CA LYS A 347 -56.51 59.20 -23.47
C LYS A 347 -57.90 58.66 -23.88
N GLN A 348 -58.93 59.52 -23.94
CA GLN A 348 -60.21 59.25 -24.65
C GLN A 348 -61.08 60.53 -24.69
N GLU A 349 -61.41 61.05 -25.87
CA GLU A 349 -62.47 62.06 -26.08
C GLU A 349 -62.75 62.28 -27.60
N ARG A 350 -64.02 62.11 -28.05
CA ARG A 350 -64.73 62.85 -29.14
C ARG A 350 -65.87 62.05 -29.77
N GLU A 351 -67.04 62.69 -29.92
CA GLU A 351 -68.14 62.24 -30.78
C GLU A 351 -69.09 63.42 -31.15
N ALA A 352 -70.15 63.14 -31.91
CA ALA A 352 -71.34 63.98 -32.21
C ALA A 352 -71.21 65.21 -33.15
N LYS A 353 -71.81 65.09 -34.35
CA LYS A 353 -72.52 66.14 -35.12
C LYS A 353 -73.49 65.47 -36.12
N PHE A 354 -74.74 65.93 -36.22
CA PHE A 354 -75.82 65.31 -37.03
C PHE A 354 -76.93 66.34 -37.36
N MET A 355 -77.88 65.98 -38.24
CA MET A 355 -79.11 66.71 -38.66
C MET A 355 -78.93 67.98 -39.53
N GLN A 356 -79.47 67.97 -40.77
CA GLN A 356 -80.28 69.08 -41.37
C GLN A 356 -80.84 68.86 -42.80
N GLU A 357 -80.78 67.66 -43.40
CA GLU A 357 -81.58 67.35 -44.60
C GLU A 357 -83.08 67.16 -44.25
N GLU A 358 -84.01 67.60 -45.12
CA GLU A 358 -85.20 66.77 -45.50
C GLU A 358 -86.12 67.35 -46.60
N ALA A 359 -86.38 68.66 -46.62
CA ALA A 359 -87.70 69.20 -47.01
C ALA A 359 -88.15 69.16 -48.50
N GLU A 360 -87.27 69.07 -49.50
CA GLU A 360 -87.62 69.42 -50.91
C GLU A 360 -88.36 68.35 -51.74
N LYS A 361 -88.79 67.23 -51.14
CA LYS A 361 -89.04 65.98 -51.91
C LYS A 361 -90.41 65.83 -52.60
N GLU A 362 -91.47 66.48 -52.15
CA GLU A 362 -92.84 66.01 -52.45
C GLU A 362 -93.41 66.34 -53.85
N ALA A 363 -93.07 67.49 -54.45
CA ALA A 363 -93.82 68.01 -55.61
C ALA A 363 -93.74 67.15 -56.89
N LYS A 364 -92.71 66.31 -57.04
CA LYS A 364 -92.47 65.47 -58.22
C LYS A 364 -93.38 64.23 -58.31
N LEU A 365 -94.16 63.94 -57.27
CA LEU A 365 -94.82 62.64 -57.09
C LEU A 365 -95.98 62.35 -58.08
N LYS A 366 -96.67 63.39 -58.59
CA LYS A 366 -98.06 63.22 -59.06
C LYS A 366 -98.23 62.80 -60.53
N THR A 367 -97.37 63.25 -61.44
CA THR A 367 -97.40 62.80 -62.85
C THR A 367 -96.90 61.37 -63.01
N MET A 368 -95.93 60.98 -62.18
CA MET A 368 -95.34 59.64 -62.10
C MET A 368 -96.37 58.51 -61.90
N LEU A 369 -97.54 58.81 -61.36
CA LEU A 369 -98.59 57.83 -61.01
C LEU A 369 -99.36 57.26 -62.22
N ALA A 370 -99.40 57.97 -63.35
CA ALA A 370 -100.17 57.56 -64.53
C ALA A 370 -99.40 56.53 -65.38
N GLU A 371 -98.16 56.85 -65.77
CA GLU A 371 -97.28 55.93 -66.51
C GLU A 371 -96.99 54.65 -65.70
N GLN A 372 -96.95 54.78 -64.37
CA GLN A 372 -96.90 53.63 -63.46
C GLN A 372 -98.07 52.63 -63.62
N ALA A 373 -99.24 53.02 -64.15
CA ALA A 373 -100.42 52.17 -64.17
C ALA A 373 -100.39 51.11 -65.29
N GLU A 374 -99.98 51.50 -66.51
CA GLU A 374 -99.84 50.57 -67.64
C GLU A 374 -98.53 49.79 -67.56
N HIS A 375 -97.46 50.43 -67.06
CA HIS A 375 -96.25 49.74 -66.64
C HIS A 375 -96.55 48.66 -65.57
N ARG A 376 -97.47 48.93 -64.62
CA ARG A 376 -97.92 47.94 -63.62
C ARG A 376 -98.61 46.72 -64.24
N THR A 377 -99.42 46.85 -65.30
CA THR A 377 -100.13 45.69 -65.86
C THR A 377 -99.22 44.78 -66.68
N HIS A 378 -98.31 45.34 -67.49
CA HIS A 378 -97.26 44.56 -68.15
C HIS A 378 -96.31 43.92 -67.12
N GLN A 379 -95.85 44.70 -66.12
CA GLN A 379 -95.06 44.15 -65.03
C GLN A 379 -95.80 43.05 -64.25
N LEU A 380 -97.11 43.11 -64.06
CA LEU A 380 -97.85 42.09 -63.33
C LEU A 380 -97.79 40.73 -64.04
N GLN A 381 -97.98 40.70 -65.36
CA GLN A 381 -97.89 39.46 -66.16
C GLN A 381 -96.46 38.94 -66.25
N GLU A 382 -95.50 39.82 -66.56
CA GLU A 382 -94.08 39.46 -66.63
C GLU A 382 -93.54 39.01 -65.26
N GLN A 383 -93.99 39.63 -64.17
CA GLN A 383 -93.73 39.16 -62.80
C GLN A 383 -94.45 37.86 -62.48
N GLU A 384 -95.61 37.53 -63.05
CA GLU A 384 -96.28 36.25 -62.77
C GLU A 384 -95.52 35.09 -63.42
N GLU A 385 -95.04 35.25 -64.66
CA GLU A 385 -94.18 34.26 -65.31
C GLU A 385 -92.81 34.17 -64.63
N LYS A 386 -92.19 35.32 -64.30
CA LYS A 386 -90.97 35.33 -63.47
C LYS A 386 -91.18 34.63 -62.14
N LYS A 387 -92.26 34.90 -61.40
CA LYS A 387 -92.59 34.19 -60.14
C LYS A 387 -92.84 32.69 -60.33
N LYS A 388 -93.35 32.24 -61.49
CA LYS A 388 -93.48 30.80 -61.80
C LYS A 388 -92.12 30.16 -62.11
N ALA A 389 -91.23 30.86 -62.81
CA ALA A 389 -89.85 30.42 -63.06
C ALA A 389 -89.00 30.43 -61.78
N GLU A 390 -89.08 31.51 -60.99
CA GLU A 390 -88.47 31.67 -59.67
C GLU A 390 -88.91 30.57 -58.72
N ARG A 391 -90.21 30.28 -58.60
CA ARG A 391 -90.70 29.15 -57.78
C ARG A 391 -90.20 27.79 -58.25
N ARG A 392 -90.01 27.57 -59.56
CA ARG A 392 -89.38 26.34 -60.07
C ARG A 392 -87.92 26.25 -59.68
N LEU A 393 -87.16 27.31 -59.92
CA LEU A 393 -85.74 27.41 -59.53
C LEU A 393 -85.56 27.33 -58.01
N GLU A 394 -86.49 27.86 -57.22
CA GLU A 394 -86.53 27.76 -55.76
C GLU A 394 -86.80 26.32 -55.32
N LEU A 395 -87.77 25.63 -55.93
CA LEU A 395 -88.02 24.21 -55.66
C LEU A 395 -86.82 23.32 -56.02
N GLU A 396 -86.18 23.58 -57.17
CA GLU A 396 -84.94 22.89 -57.58
C GLU A 396 -83.78 23.19 -56.64
N GLN A 397 -83.59 24.46 -56.22
CA GLN A 397 -82.60 24.84 -55.21
C GLN A 397 -82.88 24.21 -53.84
N VAL A 398 -84.15 24.08 -53.43
CA VAL A 398 -84.53 23.41 -52.17
C VAL A 398 -84.27 21.91 -52.25
N GLN A 399 -84.49 21.26 -53.40
CA GLN A 399 -84.10 19.87 -53.62
C GLN A 399 -82.58 19.70 -53.61
N LEU A 400 -81.84 20.59 -54.28
CA LEU A 400 -80.37 20.59 -54.30
C LEU A 400 -79.78 20.82 -52.92
N ARG A 401 -80.34 21.74 -52.12
CA ARG A 401 -79.97 21.95 -50.71
C ARG A 401 -80.24 20.71 -49.86
N LYS A 402 -81.42 20.09 -49.97
CA LYS A 402 -81.74 18.83 -49.25
C LYS A 402 -80.76 17.70 -49.61
N ALA A 403 -80.41 17.55 -50.88
CA ALA A 403 -79.42 16.57 -51.32
C ALA A 403 -78.01 16.88 -50.76
N ALA A 404 -77.61 18.17 -50.77
CA ALA A 404 -76.36 18.61 -50.16
C ALA A 404 -76.34 18.39 -48.63
N ASP A 405 -77.45 18.66 -47.93
CA ASP A 405 -77.61 18.42 -46.49
C ASP A 405 -77.61 16.93 -46.14
N GLU A 406 -78.08 16.05 -47.02
CA GLU A 406 -77.94 14.60 -46.86
C GLU A 406 -76.49 14.13 -47.05
N VAL A 407 -75.80 14.62 -48.08
CA VAL A 407 -74.37 14.31 -48.30
C VAL A 407 -73.52 14.86 -47.16
N PHE A 408 -73.79 16.07 -46.69
CA PHE A 408 -73.11 16.69 -45.54
C PHE A 408 -73.33 15.89 -44.26
N ARG A 409 -74.58 15.50 -43.94
CA ARG A 409 -74.88 14.66 -42.77
C ARG A 409 -74.20 13.29 -42.83
N ARG A 410 -74.18 12.63 -44.00
CA ARG A 410 -73.44 11.36 -44.17
C ARG A 410 -71.93 11.54 -43.96
N ASN A 411 -71.35 12.63 -44.47
CA ASN A 411 -69.94 12.95 -44.30
C ASN A 411 -69.59 13.28 -42.83
N GLU A 412 -70.44 14.02 -42.11
CA GLU A 412 -70.24 14.27 -40.68
C GLU A 412 -70.40 13.02 -39.80
N MET A 413 -71.32 12.11 -40.15
CA MET A 413 -71.40 10.78 -39.54
C MET A 413 -70.11 10.00 -39.78
N GLU A 414 -69.66 9.89 -41.04
CA GLU A 414 -68.43 9.17 -41.38
C GLU A 414 -67.19 9.77 -40.69
N LYS A 415 -67.10 11.09 -40.55
CA LYS A 415 -66.06 11.74 -39.74
C LYS A 415 -66.19 11.44 -38.25
N ALA A 416 -67.41 11.35 -37.70
CA ALA A 416 -67.63 10.97 -36.31
C ALA A 416 -67.19 9.52 -36.06
N ASP A 417 -67.58 8.60 -36.95
CA ASP A 417 -67.20 7.18 -36.90
C ASP A 417 -65.68 7.02 -37.03
N ARG A 418 -65.03 7.69 -38.01
CA ARG A 418 -63.56 7.69 -38.16
C ARG A 418 -62.85 8.20 -36.89
N ARG A 419 -63.31 9.31 -36.30
CA ARG A 419 -62.77 9.85 -35.03
C ARG A 419 -62.99 8.89 -33.86
N HIS A 420 -64.11 8.16 -33.83
CA HIS A 420 -64.37 7.13 -32.82
C HIS A 420 -63.43 5.93 -32.98
N ASP A 421 -63.23 5.47 -34.22
CA ASP A 421 -62.31 4.39 -34.56
C ASP A 421 -60.85 4.74 -34.23
N GLU A 422 -60.41 5.95 -34.58
CA GLU A 422 -59.09 6.49 -34.22
C GLU A 422 -58.91 6.56 -32.70
N SER A 423 -59.93 7.03 -31.97
CA SER A 423 -59.94 7.06 -30.50
C SER A 423 -59.86 5.64 -29.90
N GLN A 424 -60.65 4.68 -30.40
CA GLN A 424 -60.55 3.27 -29.96
C GLN A 424 -59.17 2.65 -30.23
N ARG A 425 -58.56 2.96 -31.39
CA ARG A 425 -57.21 2.47 -31.74
C ARG A 425 -56.16 3.08 -30.79
N LEU A 426 -56.27 4.36 -30.48
CA LEU A 426 -55.40 5.04 -29.51
C LEU A 426 -55.56 4.46 -28.09
N VAL A 427 -56.79 4.22 -27.63
CA VAL A 427 -57.06 3.60 -26.33
C VAL A 427 -56.46 2.19 -26.23
N LYS A 428 -56.57 1.37 -27.29
CA LYS A 428 -55.94 0.04 -27.36
C LYS A 428 -54.42 0.15 -27.30
N PHE A 429 -53.81 0.99 -28.14
CA PHE A 429 -52.36 1.23 -28.14
C PHE A 429 -51.83 1.72 -26.77
N LEU A 430 -52.56 2.60 -26.08
CA LEU A 430 -52.20 3.05 -24.73
C LEU A 430 -52.34 1.94 -23.69
N PHE A 431 -53.34 1.06 -23.80
CA PHE A 431 -53.48 -0.12 -22.94
C PHE A 431 -52.34 -1.12 -23.16
N ASP A 432 -52.00 -1.42 -24.41
CA ASP A 432 -50.89 -2.29 -24.78
C ASP A 432 -49.55 -1.72 -24.25
N GLN A 433 -49.32 -0.42 -24.38
CA GLN A 433 -48.14 0.27 -23.82
C GLN A 433 -48.09 0.25 -22.28
N VAL A 434 -49.24 0.27 -21.59
CA VAL A 434 -49.30 0.10 -20.12
C VAL A 434 -48.95 -1.35 -19.75
N GLY A 435 -49.44 -2.34 -20.49
CA GLY A 435 -49.07 -3.75 -20.32
C GLY A 435 -47.57 -4.01 -20.54
N GLU A 436 -47.01 -3.47 -21.62
CA GLU A 436 -45.57 -3.53 -21.92
C GLU A 436 -44.73 -2.89 -20.81
N ARG A 437 -45.16 -1.74 -20.27
CA ARG A 437 -44.49 -1.07 -19.15
C ARG A 437 -44.52 -1.91 -17.86
N GLN A 438 -45.66 -2.54 -17.54
CA GLN A 438 -45.77 -3.42 -16.37
C GLN A 438 -44.89 -4.66 -16.50
N GLN A 439 -44.86 -5.28 -17.69
CA GLN A 439 -43.97 -6.43 -17.97
C GLN A 439 -42.49 -6.03 -17.85
N ASN A 440 -42.10 -4.88 -18.40
CA ASN A 440 -40.74 -4.36 -18.27
C ASN A 440 -40.36 -4.05 -16.80
N GLU A 441 -41.27 -3.48 -15.99
CA GLU A 441 -41.02 -3.24 -14.56
C GLU A 441 -40.88 -4.56 -13.78
N GLU A 442 -41.74 -5.54 -14.04
CA GLU A 442 -41.63 -6.88 -13.47
C GLU A 442 -40.31 -7.55 -13.84
N ASP A 443 -39.89 -7.50 -15.11
CA ASP A 443 -38.69 -8.18 -15.59
C ASP A 443 -37.40 -7.50 -15.12
N LEU A 444 -37.40 -6.16 -15.01
CA LEU A 444 -36.35 -5.42 -14.28
C LEU A 444 -36.26 -5.87 -12.81
N ARG A 445 -37.41 -6.06 -12.14
CA ARG A 445 -37.46 -6.52 -10.75
C ARG A 445 -37.02 -7.98 -10.59
N LYS A 446 -37.38 -8.87 -11.53
CA LYS A 446 -36.90 -10.26 -11.60
C LYS A 446 -35.38 -10.28 -11.83
N ALA A 447 -34.86 -9.45 -12.73
CA ALA A 447 -33.43 -9.31 -12.98
C ALA A 447 -32.66 -8.78 -11.76
N GLN A 448 -33.19 -7.77 -11.06
CA GLN A 448 -32.59 -7.26 -9.82
C GLN A 448 -32.54 -8.34 -8.73
N LEU A 449 -33.64 -9.07 -8.51
CA LEU A 449 -33.68 -10.19 -7.55
C LEU A 449 -32.73 -11.34 -7.93
N ALA A 450 -32.53 -11.60 -9.23
CA ALA A 450 -31.56 -12.57 -9.71
C ALA A 450 -30.11 -12.11 -9.47
N LEU A 451 -29.80 -10.83 -9.68
CA LEU A 451 -28.50 -10.23 -9.35
C LEU A 451 -28.23 -10.25 -7.84
N ASP A 452 -29.20 -9.86 -7.02
CA ASP A 452 -29.09 -9.91 -5.55
C ASP A 452 -28.84 -11.34 -5.05
N LYS A 453 -29.51 -12.34 -5.64
CA LYS A 453 -29.27 -13.75 -5.35
C LYS A 453 -27.86 -14.19 -5.77
N ALA A 454 -27.41 -13.83 -6.97
CA ALA A 454 -26.07 -14.13 -7.46
C ALA A 454 -24.98 -13.50 -6.58
N ASN A 455 -25.18 -12.26 -6.13
CA ASN A 455 -24.31 -11.55 -5.19
C ASN A 455 -24.27 -12.27 -3.82
N GLN A 456 -25.40 -12.74 -3.29
CA GLN A 456 -25.43 -13.54 -2.07
C GLN A 456 -24.74 -14.92 -2.22
N GLU A 457 -24.79 -15.53 -3.40
CA GLU A 457 -24.06 -16.77 -3.70
C GLU A 457 -22.57 -16.56 -3.89
N LEU A 458 -22.15 -15.39 -4.39
CA LEU A 458 -20.75 -14.97 -4.45
C LEU A 458 -20.20 -14.72 -3.04
N LEU A 459 -20.88 -13.90 -2.23
CA LEU A 459 -20.47 -13.58 -0.85
C LEU A 459 -20.32 -14.83 0.04
N LYS A 460 -21.19 -15.84 -0.14
CA LYS A 460 -21.01 -17.15 0.52
C LYS A 460 -19.69 -17.80 0.11
N LYS A 461 -19.41 -17.94 -1.19
CA LYS A 461 -18.18 -18.56 -1.70
C LYS A 461 -16.92 -17.80 -1.28
N GLU A 462 -17.00 -16.47 -1.14
CA GLU A 462 -15.89 -15.63 -0.65
C GLU A 462 -15.65 -15.82 0.85
N GLU A 463 -16.71 -15.89 1.66
CA GLU A 463 -16.61 -16.18 3.09
C GLU A 463 -16.16 -17.63 3.34
N ASP A 464 -16.65 -18.62 2.58
CA ASP A 464 -16.20 -20.02 2.63
C ASP A 464 -14.68 -20.13 2.35
N GLN A 465 -14.19 -19.47 1.30
CA GLN A 465 -12.76 -19.36 0.98
C GLN A 465 -11.97 -18.65 2.09
N PHE A 466 -12.54 -17.59 2.68
CA PHE A 466 -11.92 -16.89 3.80
C PHE A 466 -11.83 -17.77 5.05
N GLN A 467 -12.86 -18.54 5.38
CA GLN A 467 -12.83 -19.46 6.52
C GLN A 467 -11.83 -20.61 6.28
N GLU A 468 -11.77 -21.18 5.06
CA GLU A 468 -10.78 -22.21 4.73
C GLU A 468 -9.34 -21.68 4.88
N TYR A 469 -9.07 -20.47 4.38
CA TYR A 469 -7.78 -19.78 4.55
C TYR A 469 -7.47 -19.44 6.02
N ALA A 470 -8.43 -18.85 6.73
CA ALA A 470 -8.26 -18.41 8.10
C ALA A 470 -7.99 -19.59 9.05
N ASN A 471 -8.72 -20.71 8.88
CA ASN A 471 -8.49 -21.93 9.66
C ASN A 471 -7.10 -22.50 9.41
N LYS A 472 -6.63 -22.59 8.15
CA LYS A 472 -5.26 -23.03 7.82
C LYS A 472 -4.18 -22.17 8.49
N VAL A 473 -4.39 -20.84 8.58
CA VAL A 473 -3.46 -19.91 9.23
C VAL A 473 -3.52 -20.02 10.76
N ILE A 474 -4.71 -20.20 11.35
CA ILE A 474 -4.89 -20.46 12.79
C ILE A 474 -4.18 -21.76 13.17
N ASP A 475 -4.46 -22.86 12.48
CA ASP A 475 -3.82 -24.16 12.67
C ASP A 475 -2.29 -24.08 12.62
N HIS A 476 -1.75 -23.36 11.64
CA HIS A 476 -0.30 -23.16 11.50
C HIS A 476 0.27 -22.36 12.67
N CYS A 477 -0.45 -21.34 13.15
CA CYS A 477 -0.03 -20.52 14.28
C CYS A 477 -0.13 -21.27 15.62
N GLU A 478 -1.12 -22.14 15.81
CA GLU A 478 -1.25 -22.99 17.00
C GLU A 478 -0.15 -24.05 17.04
N LYS A 479 0.13 -24.71 15.90
CA LYS A 479 1.29 -25.62 15.73
C LYS A 479 2.62 -24.89 15.95
N GLY A 480 2.69 -23.59 15.61
CA GLY A 480 3.83 -22.71 15.87
C GLY A 480 3.93 -22.13 17.29
N GLY A 481 3.03 -22.52 18.21
CA GLY A 481 3.00 -22.05 19.60
C GLY A 481 2.76 -20.54 19.73
N ARG A 482 1.94 -19.95 18.86
CA ARG A 482 1.55 -18.53 18.90
C ARG A 482 0.17 -18.38 19.57
N ASN A 483 -0.05 -17.26 20.25
CA ASN A 483 -1.38 -16.92 20.77
C ASN A 483 -2.32 -16.54 19.62
N THR A 484 -3.27 -17.42 19.30
CA THR A 484 -4.22 -17.28 18.18
C THR A 484 -5.55 -16.62 18.55
N TYR A 485 -5.73 -16.17 19.79
CA TYR A 485 -6.93 -15.41 20.18
C TYR A 485 -7.22 -14.20 19.26
N PRO A 486 -6.23 -13.40 18.79
CA PRO A 486 -6.47 -12.34 17.80
C PRO A 486 -7.03 -12.88 16.48
N LEU A 487 -6.46 -13.97 15.96
CA LEU A 487 -6.89 -14.61 14.71
C LEU A 487 -8.31 -15.16 14.83
N ARG A 488 -8.61 -15.91 15.90
CA ARG A 488 -9.95 -16.46 16.19
C ARG A 488 -10.99 -15.36 16.42
N LYS A 489 -10.59 -14.17 16.88
CA LYS A 489 -11.45 -12.97 16.94
C LYS A 489 -11.71 -12.36 15.56
N ALA A 490 -10.68 -12.25 14.72
CA ALA A 490 -10.78 -11.68 13.37
C ALA A 490 -11.51 -12.61 12.37
N ALA A 491 -11.36 -13.93 12.53
CA ALA A 491 -11.98 -14.95 11.68
C ALA A 491 -13.50 -15.09 11.88
N LYS A 492 -14.10 -14.55 12.97
CA LYS A 492 -15.53 -14.73 13.25
C LYS A 492 -16.40 -14.43 12.03
N GLU A 493 -17.25 -15.39 11.68
CA GLU A 493 -18.04 -15.43 10.44
C GLU A 493 -18.84 -14.16 10.16
N GLY A 494 -18.83 -13.72 8.90
CA GLY A 494 -19.72 -12.71 8.35
C GLY A 494 -19.07 -11.37 7.99
N ALA A 495 -19.32 -10.92 6.77
CA ALA A 495 -18.89 -9.63 6.25
C ALA A 495 -19.47 -8.46 7.07
N GLY A 496 -18.69 -7.38 7.21
CA GLY A 496 -19.09 -6.12 7.84
C GLY A 496 -18.61 -5.88 9.28
N GLY A 497 -18.00 -6.88 9.95
CA GLY A 497 -17.39 -6.71 11.28
C GLY A 497 -18.35 -6.39 12.43
N GLY A 498 -19.66 -6.37 12.19
CA GLY A 498 -20.69 -6.05 13.17
C GLY A 498 -20.82 -7.09 14.29
N LEU A 499 -21.16 -6.64 15.50
CA LEU A 499 -21.36 -7.52 16.66
C LEU A 499 -22.67 -8.33 16.61
N GLY A 500 -23.54 -8.09 15.62
CA GLY A 500 -24.86 -8.71 15.52
C GLY A 500 -24.86 -10.23 15.33
N PRO A 501 -25.99 -10.93 15.62
CA PRO A 501 -26.21 -12.28 15.12
C PRO A 501 -26.25 -12.32 13.58
N VAL A 502 -25.86 -13.45 13.01
CA VAL A 502 -25.95 -13.72 11.57
C VAL A 502 -27.39 -14.12 11.24
N PHE A 503 -28.00 -13.49 10.24
CA PHE A 503 -29.34 -13.84 9.79
C PHE A 503 -29.31 -14.95 8.73
N PRO A 504 -30.10 -16.04 8.87
CA PRO A 504 -30.26 -17.02 7.81
C PRO A 504 -30.83 -16.35 6.55
N GLY A 505 -30.39 -16.80 5.38
CA GLY A 505 -30.76 -16.23 4.08
C GLY A 505 -29.97 -14.98 3.66
N LYS A 506 -29.52 -14.11 4.58
CA LYS A 506 -28.83 -12.85 4.24
C LYS A 506 -27.32 -12.98 3.95
N GLY A 507 -26.91 -14.03 3.22
CA GLY A 507 -25.54 -14.19 2.73
C GLY A 507 -24.42 -14.16 3.79
N GLY A 508 -24.72 -14.48 5.05
CA GLY A 508 -23.76 -14.43 6.16
C GLY A 508 -23.44 -13.03 6.69
N VAL A 509 -23.99 -11.95 6.10
CA VAL A 509 -23.67 -10.57 6.48
C VAL A 509 -24.03 -10.31 7.94
N ARG A 510 -23.06 -9.82 8.72
CA ARG A 510 -23.24 -9.40 10.11
C ARG A 510 -23.74 -7.96 10.16
N PRO A 511 -24.97 -7.68 10.60
CA PRO A 511 -25.40 -6.30 10.78
C PRO A 511 -24.58 -5.65 11.89
N SER A 512 -24.13 -4.41 11.67
CA SER A 512 -23.75 -3.54 12.78
C SER A 512 -25.03 -3.09 13.47
N TYR A 513 -25.37 -3.69 14.62
CA TYR A 513 -26.53 -3.29 15.43
C TYR A 513 -26.26 -1.94 16.12
N MET A 514 -26.42 -0.88 15.33
CA MET A 514 -26.66 0.48 15.81
C MET A 514 -28.04 0.87 15.27
N ALA A 515 -28.86 1.53 16.10
CA ALA A 515 -30.24 1.82 15.73
C ALA A 515 -30.29 2.66 14.45
N ASN A 516 -31.03 2.19 13.44
CA ASN A 516 -31.32 2.98 12.26
C ASN A 516 -32.21 4.15 12.67
N ASP A 517 -31.71 5.36 12.52
CA ASP A 517 -32.59 6.51 12.29
C ASP A 517 -33.14 6.42 10.86
N LYS A 518 -34.23 7.14 10.56
CA LYS A 518 -35.03 7.02 9.33
C LYS A 518 -34.28 7.36 8.02
N THR A 519 -33.04 7.82 8.13
CA THR A 519 -32.14 8.21 7.05
C THR A 519 -31.09 7.14 6.69
N GLY A 520 -30.99 6.04 7.44
CA GLY A 520 -30.10 4.91 7.12
C GLY A 520 -28.59 5.18 7.25
N ARG A 521 -28.18 6.31 7.84
CA ARG A 521 -26.75 6.62 8.07
C ARG A 521 -26.24 5.98 9.36
N GLN A 522 -25.04 5.39 9.29
CA GLN A 522 -24.36 4.79 10.43
C GLN A 522 -23.84 5.87 11.39
N LEU A 523 -24.21 5.78 12.68
CA LEU A 523 -23.66 6.64 13.74
C LEU A 523 -22.27 6.14 14.21
N PRO A 524 -21.38 7.03 14.70
CA PRO A 524 -20.06 6.62 15.20
C PRO A 524 -20.14 5.69 16.42
N CYS A 525 -19.42 4.57 16.38
CA CYS A 525 -19.46 3.53 17.42
C CYS A 525 -18.65 3.87 18.72
N TYR A 526 -18.26 5.13 18.92
CA TYR A 526 -17.37 5.54 20.01
C TYR A 526 -18.14 6.05 21.22
N GLN A 527 -18.33 5.20 22.23
CA GLN A 527 -18.66 5.67 23.57
C GLN A 527 -17.40 6.31 24.18
N ARG A 528 -17.46 7.63 24.38
CA ARG A 528 -16.49 8.45 25.14
C ARG A 528 -17.26 9.23 26.21
N THR A 529 -16.60 9.73 27.25
CA THR A 529 -17.23 10.55 28.30
C THR A 529 -18.02 11.74 27.74
N THR A 530 -17.53 12.39 26.68
CA THR A 530 -18.26 13.46 25.95
C THR A 530 -19.56 13.02 25.29
N THR A 531 -19.76 11.73 25.03
CA THR A 531 -21.05 11.18 24.53
C THR A 531 -22.00 10.77 25.65
N GLU A 532 -21.54 10.73 26.91
CA GLU A 532 -22.41 10.51 28.07
C GLU A 532 -23.16 11.81 28.44
N GLU A 533 -22.51 12.96 28.38
CA GLU A 533 -23.15 14.27 28.57
C GLU A 533 -24.28 14.49 27.56
N VAL A 534 -24.02 14.26 26.27
CA VAL A 534 -25.03 14.38 25.20
C VAL A 534 -26.20 13.40 25.41
N LYS A 535 -25.93 12.18 25.90
CA LYS A 535 -27.01 11.25 26.29
C LYS A 535 -27.81 11.73 27.50
N GLN A 536 -27.16 12.27 28.52
CA GLN A 536 -27.83 12.81 29.71
C GLN A 536 -28.65 14.06 29.37
N GLN A 537 -28.23 14.88 28.41
CA GLN A 537 -29.00 16.02 27.90
C GLN A 537 -30.22 15.59 27.08
N ILE A 538 -30.09 14.61 26.19
CA ILE A 538 -31.20 14.18 25.31
C ILE A 538 -32.23 13.29 26.04
N TYR A 539 -31.77 12.41 26.95
CA TYR A 539 -32.62 11.38 27.58
C TYR A 539 -32.84 11.60 29.09
N GLY A 540 -32.23 12.64 29.68
CA GLY A 540 -32.24 12.88 31.11
C GLY A 540 -31.31 11.96 31.90
N LYS A 541 -31.17 12.24 33.21
CA LYS A 541 -30.42 11.40 34.15
C LYS A 541 -31.30 10.23 34.62
N ALA A 542 -31.27 9.12 33.88
CA ALA A 542 -32.21 8.01 34.05
C ALA A 542 -31.66 6.84 34.88
N ASP A 543 -31.86 6.88 36.21
CA ASP A 543 -31.42 5.85 37.16
C ASP A 543 -32.28 4.56 37.16
N SER A 544 -32.63 4.02 35.98
CA SER A 544 -33.41 2.77 35.86
C SER A 544 -32.75 1.75 34.91
N LYS A 545 -32.31 0.61 35.47
CA LYS A 545 -31.64 -0.49 34.75
C LYS A 545 -32.57 -1.36 33.89
N ALA A 546 -33.85 -1.00 33.77
CA ALA A 546 -34.88 -1.82 33.16
C ALA A 546 -35.76 -1.03 32.18
N ARG A 547 -35.33 -0.97 30.91
CA ARG A 547 -36.21 -0.69 29.77
C ARG A 547 -36.00 -1.75 28.70
N LEU A 548 -37.04 -2.55 28.44
CA LEU A 548 -37.09 -3.42 27.27
C LEU A 548 -37.13 -2.54 26.00
N GLY A 549 -36.27 -2.85 25.04
CA GLY A 549 -36.07 -2.02 23.86
C GLY A 549 -37.16 -2.20 22.81
N PHE A 550 -38.16 -1.32 22.82
CA PHE A 550 -39.01 -1.04 21.67
C PHE A 550 -39.17 0.47 21.50
N VAL A 551 -38.71 0.97 20.36
CA VAL A 551 -38.97 2.31 19.81
C VAL A 551 -39.24 2.10 18.31
N TRP A 552 -40.25 2.80 17.78
CA TRP A 552 -40.75 2.67 16.40
C TRP A 552 -40.04 3.61 15.41
#